data_AF-A0A8J3A0Y6-F1
#
_entry.id   AF-A0A8J3A0Y6-F1
#
_cell.length_a   1.000
_cell.length_b   1.000
_cell.length_c   1.000
_cell.angle_alpha   90.00
_cell.angle_beta   90.00
_cell.angle_gamma   90.00
#
_symmetry.space_group_name_H-M   'P 1'
#
loop_
_entity.id
_entity.type
_entity.pdbx_description
1 polymer ?
#
loop_
_entity_poly.entity_id
_entity_poly.type
_entity_poly.pdbx_seq_one_letter_code
_entity_poly.pdbx_strand_id
1 'polypeptide(L)'
;MRAEAVSLEESSFECPAAWLIEQERRAAAEETGAQFESAYYLTLLWLPPADATGRAEKALIERPEKRDGEDWRQRLEHFQTRAAQTLDLLATALDEIHPLSDEETLTYLHACISSKRHNVSVPELPVFLDAVLADESFAGGLEPRIGEAHLATLTLLGFPASTLPGMLDELNRLGFAYRWTTRYIAMDKAEAEKLLAKKRRHWFAKRKSVGAVLRETLFNEQAALLDNDADNKAADADAALQELGSDLVSYGYVTTTLTLMGSSREEVEERTRAVERVINGRGFLTAQTITGTGYLSPLVLRPFSASARN
;
A
#
# COMPACT_ATOMS: atom_id res chain seq x y z
N MET A 1 6.54 6.18 6.73
CA MET A 1 6.60 5.80 8.15
C MET A 1 6.91 7.06 8.93
N ARG A 2 6.03 7.41 9.88
CA ARG A 2 6.22 8.57 10.75
C ARG A 2 6.77 8.11 12.09
N ALA A 3 7.90 8.66 12.51
CA ALA A 3 8.56 8.33 13.77
C ALA A 3 8.91 9.63 14.50
N GLU A 4 9.17 9.53 15.81
CA GLU A 4 9.70 10.66 16.58
C GLU A 4 11.06 11.07 16.00
N ALA A 5 11.27 12.38 15.83
CA ALA A 5 12.50 12.91 15.28
C ALA A 5 13.65 12.66 16.26
N VAL A 6 14.81 12.26 15.74
CA VAL A 6 16.02 12.16 16.56
C VAL A 6 16.48 13.59 16.90
N SER A 7 17.06 13.79 18.08
CA SER A 7 17.63 15.09 18.47
C SER A 7 18.57 15.62 17.39
N LEU A 8 18.42 16.90 17.04
CA LEU A 8 19.23 17.54 16.00
C LEU A 8 20.74 17.45 16.34
N GLU A 9 21.53 17.00 15.38
CA GLU A 9 22.99 16.98 15.47
C GLU A 9 23.55 18.40 15.62
N GLU A 10 24.76 18.52 16.16
CA GLU A 10 25.44 19.81 16.32
C GLU A 10 25.63 20.51 14.97
N SER A 11 25.36 21.82 14.96
CA SER A 11 25.45 22.61 13.73
C SER A 11 26.89 22.60 13.19
N SER A 12 27.04 22.19 11.92
CA SER A 12 28.30 22.21 11.19
C SER A 12 28.51 23.48 10.34
N PHE A 13 27.59 24.46 10.42
CA PHE A 13 27.68 25.68 9.64
C PHE A 13 28.80 26.59 10.12
N GLU A 14 29.79 26.82 9.27
CA GLU A 14 30.89 27.77 9.54
C GLU A 14 30.44 29.24 9.44
N CYS A 15 29.36 29.52 8.71
CA CYS A 15 28.80 30.86 8.55
C CYS A 15 28.04 31.29 9.82
N PRO A 16 28.41 32.41 10.48
CA PRO A 16 27.78 32.83 11.74
C PRO A 16 26.27 33.06 11.66
N ALA A 17 25.77 33.58 10.53
CA ALA A 17 24.33 33.80 10.34
C ALA A 17 23.56 32.48 10.19
N ALA A 18 24.11 31.54 9.42
CA ALA A 18 23.50 30.21 9.25
C ALA A 18 23.57 29.40 10.57
N TRP A 19 24.68 29.51 11.30
CA TRP A 19 24.83 28.92 12.62
C TRP A 19 23.79 29.48 13.61
N LEU A 20 23.60 30.81 13.65
CA LEU A 20 22.62 31.44 14.54
C LEU A 20 21.19 30.98 14.22
N ILE A 21 20.82 30.94 12.94
CA ILE A 21 19.51 30.41 12.49
C ILE A 21 19.33 28.95 12.92
N GLU A 22 20.37 28.13 12.79
CA GLU A 22 20.31 26.72 13.21
C GLU A 22 20.18 26.58 14.74
N GLN A 23 20.82 27.45 15.53
CA GLN A 23 20.63 27.47 16.98
C GLN A 23 19.21 27.89 17.37
N GLU A 24 18.61 28.89 16.71
CA GLU A 24 17.21 29.26 16.94
C GLU A 24 16.27 28.11 16.57
N ARG A 25 16.54 27.40 15.46
CA ARG A 25 15.76 26.23 15.05
C ARG A 25 15.84 25.11 16.09
N ARG A 26 17.03 24.86 16.65
CA ARG A 26 17.24 23.88 17.73
C ARG A 26 16.52 24.29 19.02
N ALA A 27 16.65 25.54 19.44
CA ALA A 27 15.95 26.05 20.63
C ALA A 27 14.43 25.95 20.47
N ALA A 28 13.89 26.33 19.31
CA ALA A 28 12.47 26.17 19.00
C ALA A 28 12.07 24.68 18.98
N ALA A 29 12.94 23.80 18.50
CA ALA A 29 12.69 22.36 18.51
C ALA A 29 12.57 21.79 19.93
N GLU A 30 13.44 22.22 20.84
CA GLU A 30 13.38 21.86 22.27
C GLU A 30 12.11 22.40 22.94
N GLU A 31 11.63 23.58 22.53
CA GLU A 31 10.45 24.24 23.12
C GLU A 31 9.10 23.70 22.61
N THR A 32 9.05 23.18 21.37
CA THR A 32 7.80 22.76 20.68
C THR A 32 7.29 21.38 21.12
N GLY A 33 8.05 20.61 21.90
CA GLY A 33 7.71 19.26 22.33
C GLY A 33 8.02 18.19 21.27
N ALA A 34 7.23 17.11 21.21
CA ALA A 34 7.54 15.97 20.34
C ALA A 34 7.50 16.33 18.84
N GLN A 35 8.64 16.19 18.18
CA GLN A 35 8.78 16.35 16.74
C GLN A 35 8.73 15.00 16.05
N PHE A 36 8.35 14.98 14.78
CA PHE A 36 8.19 13.74 14.03
C PHE A 36 8.64 13.90 12.59
N GLU A 37 9.36 12.91 12.11
CA GLU A 37 9.84 12.79 10.74
C GLU A 37 9.10 11.70 9.99
N SER A 38 8.97 11.88 8.67
CA SER A 38 8.30 10.93 7.78
C SER A 38 9.27 10.41 6.73
N ALA A 39 9.64 9.14 6.82
CA ALA A 39 10.43 8.45 5.80
C ALA A 39 9.52 7.69 4.82
N TYR A 40 9.75 7.81 3.51
CA TYR A 40 8.95 7.17 2.47
C TYR A 40 9.75 6.05 1.80
N TYR A 41 9.11 4.90 1.60
CA TYR A 41 9.73 3.72 1.02
C TYR A 41 8.84 3.15 -0.08
N LEU A 42 9.45 2.82 -1.21
CA LEU A 42 8.80 2.11 -2.32
C LEU A 42 9.46 0.74 -2.47
N THR A 43 8.69 -0.33 -2.25
CA THR A 43 9.16 -1.71 -2.47
C THR A 43 8.52 -2.26 -3.74
N LEU A 44 9.35 -2.54 -4.74
CA LEU A 44 8.94 -3.32 -5.91
C LEU A 44 9.13 -4.80 -5.58
N LEU A 45 8.09 -5.59 -5.78
CA LEU A 45 8.12 -7.04 -5.56
C LEU A 45 7.62 -7.74 -6.82
N TRP A 46 8.39 -8.72 -7.29
CA TRP A 46 7.98 -9.59 -8.37
C TRP A 46 8.20 -11.04 -7.98
N LEU A 47 7.12 -11.83 -8.10
CA LEU A 47 7.19 -13.28 -8.00
C LEU A 47 7.12 -13.84 -9.42
N PRO A 48 8.20 -14.43 -9.96
CA PRO A 48 8.15 -15.04 -11.28
C PRO A 48 7.10 -16.16 -11.30
N PRO A 49 6.38 -16.34 -12.42
CA PRO A 49 5.44 -17.45 -12.54
C PRO A 49 6.16 -18.78 -12.32
N ALA A 50 5.48 -19.73 -11.68
CA ALA A 50 6.00 -21.08 -11.54
C ALA A 50 6.28 -21.67 -12.94
N ASP A 51 7.36 -22.44 -13.09
CA ASP A 51 7.89 -22.96 -14.37
C ASP A 51 7.01 -24.03 -15.07
N ALA A 52 5.68 -23.95 -14.91
CA ALA A 52 4.72 -24.84 -15.54
C ALA A 52 4.79 -24.77 -17.08
N THR A 53 5.14 -23.62 -17.65
CA THR A 53 5.31 -23.42 -19.10
C THR A 53 6.54 -24.16 -19.65
N GLY A 54 7.61 -24.31 -18.86
CA GLY A 54 8.82 -25.01 -19.28
C GLY A 54 8.63 -26.51 -19.51
N ARG A 55 7.62 -27.15 -18.89
CA ARG A 55 7.36 -28.60 -19.09
C ARG A 55 6.67 -28.90 -20.42
N ALA A 56 5.76 -28.04 -20.87
CA ALA A 56 5.04 -28.26 -22.13
C ALA A 56 5.95 -27.98 -23.34
N GLU A 57 6.82 -26.97 -23.26
CA GLU A 57 7.79 -26.67 -24.33
C GLU A 57 8.97 -27.67 -24.36
N LYS A 58 9.47 -28.15 -23.21
CA LYS A 58 10.49 -29.21 -23.15
C LYS A 58 10.03 -30.53 -23.79
N ALA A 59 8.72 -30.78 -23.89
CA ALA A 59 8.17 -31.98 -24.52
C ALA A 59 8.05 -31.89 -26.06
N LEU A 60 8.08 -30.67 -26.63
CA LEU A 60 7.88 -30.43 -28.06
C LEU A 60 9.17 -30.03 -28.80
N ILE A 61 10.22 -29.63 -28.08
CA ILE A 61 11.49 -29.21 -28.67
C ILE A 61 12.64 -29.86 -27.89
N GLU A 62 13.28 -30.88 -28.47
CA GLU A 62 14.57 -31.40 -27.99
C GLU A 62 15.65 -30.32 -28.21
N ARG A 63 15.74 -29.37 -27.28
CA ARG A 63 16.91 -28.50 -27.12
C ARG A 63 17.89 -29.12 -26.13
N PRO A 64 19.20 -29.01 -26.35
CA PRO A 64 20.19 -29.48 -25.39
C PRO A 64 19.92 -28.80 -24.05
N GLU A 65 19.98 -29.59 -22.97
CA GLU A 65 19.62 -29.20 -21.60
C GLU A 65 20.16 -27.80 -21.25
N LYS A 66 19.29 -26.78 -21.30
CA LYS A 66 19.59 -25.51 -20.65
C LYS A 66 19.65 -25.79 -19.16
N ARG A 67 20.81 -25.58 -18.55
CA ARG A 67 20.98 -25.58 -17.09
C ARG A 67 19.91 -24.66 -16.50
N ASP A 68 19.03 -25.19 -15.65
CA ASP A 68 17.98 -24.42 -14.95
C ASP A 68 18.55 -23.19 -14.18
N GLY A 69 19.88 -23.15 -13.93
CA GLY A 69 20.59 -22.02 -13.32
C GLY A 69 20.80 -20.76 -14.20
N GLU A 70 20.56 -20.82 -15.52
CA GLU A 70 20.61 -19.64 -16.40
C GLU A 70 19.30 -18.83 -16.37
N ASP A 71 18.17 -19.47 -16.09
CA ASP A 71 16.83 -18.86 -16.18
C ASP A 71 16.56 -17.87 -15.04
N TRP A 72 16.88 -18.21 -13.78
CA TRP A 72 16.64 -17.30 -12.66
C TRP A 72 17.50 -16.03 -12.71
N ARG A 73 18.73 -16.12 -13.23
CA ARG A 73 19.62 -14.95 -13.37
C ARG A 73 19.08 -13.98 -14.39
N GLN A 74 18.61 -14.49 -15.54
CA GLN A 74 17.96 -13.66 -16.57
C GLN A 74 16.68 -13.02 -16.04
N ARG A 75 15.88 -13.77 -15.26
CA ARG A 75 14.68 -13.22 -14.60
C ARG A 75 15.04 -12.14 -13.58
N LEU A 76 16.08 -12.34 -12.77
CA LEU A 76 16.55 -11.34 -11.82
C LEU A 76 17.07 -10.09 -12.54
N GLU A 77 17.91 -10.25 -13.57
CA GLU A 77 18.43 -9.15 -14.38
C GLU A 77 17.30 -8.37 -15.05
N HIS A 78 16.28 -9.07 -15.57
CA HIS A 78 15.07 -8.44 -16.09
C HIS A 78 14.37 -7.60 -15.03
N PHE A 79 14.14 -8.16 -13.84
CA PHE A 79 13.50 -7.43 -12.74
C PHE A 79 14.32 -6.21 -12.31
N GLN A 80 15.64 -6.36 -12.14
CA GLN A 80 16.54 -5.26 -11.79
C GLN A 80 16.52 -4.15 -12.84
N THR A 81 16.53 -4.51 -14.12
CA THR A 81 16.45 -3.56 -15.23
C THR A 81 15.12 -2.79 -15.19
N ARG A 82 13.99 -3.48 -14.95
CA ARG A 82 12.67 -2.83 -14.84
C ARG A 82 12.55 -1.95 -13.59
N ALA A 83 13.14 -2.38 -12.47
CA ALA A 83 13.17 -1.61 -11.24
C ALA A 83 13.99 -0.31 -11.44
N ALA A 84 15.15 -0.40 -12.06
CA ALA A 84 15.98 0.76 -12.39
C ALA A 84 15.24 1.75 -13.31
N GLN A 85 14.62 1.26 -14.39
CA GLN A 85 13.80 2.11 -15.27
C GLN A 85 12.64 2.79 -14.53
N THR A 86 12.02 2.10 -13.58
CA THR A 86 10.93 2.67 -12.75
C THR A 86 11.47 3.77 -11.85
N LEU A 87 12.63 3.54 -11.22
CA LEU A 87 13.32 4.54 -10.42
C LEU A 87 13.68 5.77 -11.25
N ASP A 88 14.26 5.60 -12.44
CA ASP A 88 14.63 6.71 -13.33
C ASP A 88 13.42 7.59 -13.68
N LEU A 89 12.26 6.98 -13.94
CA LEU A 89 11.02 7.71 -14.19
C LEU A 89 10.56 8.49 -12.96
N LEU A 90 10.59 7.87 -11.78
CA LEU A 90 10.20 8.52 -10.52
C LEU A 90 11.13 9.66 -10.14
N ALA A 91 12.43 9.51 -10.39
CA ALA A 91 13.46 10.52 -10.14
C ALA A 91 13.28 11.80 -10.98
N THR A 92 12.47 11.76 -12.05
CA THR A 92 12.10 12.98 -12.79
C THR A 92 11.12 13.89 -12.04
N ALA A 93 10.43 13.36 -11.02
CA ALA A 93 9.39 14.06 -10.28
C ALA A 93 9.64 14.12 -8.76
N LEU A 94 10.57 13.31 -8.24
CA LEU A 94 10.91 13.22 -6.82
C LEU A 94 12.38 13.59 -6.64
N ASP A 95 12.65 14.71 -5.95
CA ASP A 95 14.01 15.21 -5.75
C ASP A 95 14.84 14.31 -4.82
N GLU A 96 14.21 13.72 -3.81
CA GLU A 96 14.86 12.90 -2.78
C GLU A 96 14.48 11.42 -2.93
N ILE A 97 14.88 10.78 -4.03
CA ILE A 97 14.71 9.34 -4.25
C ILE A 97 16.03 8.69 -4.64
N HIS A 98 16.38 7.58 -3.97
CA HIS A 98 17.57 6.79 -4.27
C HIS A 98 17.33 5.31 -3.93
N PRO A 99 18.10 4.38 -4.53
CA PRO A 99 18.07 2.99 -4.08
C PRO A 99 18.69 2.88 -2.69
N LEU A 100 18.13 2.02 -1.85
CA LEU A 100 18.72 1.69 -0.56
C LEU A 100 19.93 0.78 -0.73
N SER A 101 20.98 1.03 0.05
CA SER A 101 22.07 0.10 0.29
C SER A 101 21.60 -1.13 1.07
N ASP A 102 22.47 -2.13 1.20
CA ASP A 102 22.17 -3.34 1.97
C ASP A 102 21.89 -3.03 3.45
N GLU A 103 22.67 -2.13 4.06
CA GLU A 103 22.47 -1.69 5.46
C GLU A 103 21.14 -0.94 5.63
N GLU A 104 20.83 0.01 4.73
CA GLU A 104 19.57 0.73 4.76
C GLU A 104 18.37 -0.20 4.51
N THR A 105 18.52 -1.19 3.63
CA THR A 105 17.51 -2.21 3.36
C THR A 105 17.25 -3.06 4.60
N LEU A 106 18.31 -3.57 5.25
CA LEU A 106 18.17 -4.35 6.49
C LEU A 106 17.54 -3.52 7.61
N THR A 107 17.97 -2.27 7.76
CA THR A 107 17.42 -1.32 8.72
C THR A 107 15.93 -1.06 8.48
N TYR A 108 15.54 -0.84 7.22
CA TYR A 108 14.13 -0.68 6.83
C TYR A 108 13.30 -1.93 7.14
N LEU A 109 13.80 -3.12 6.79
CA LEU A 109 13.10 -4.38 7.02
C LEU A 109 12.95 -4.68 8.52
N HIS A 110 13.99 -4.43 9.32
CA HIS A 110 13.93 -4.54 10.78
C HIS A 110 12.88 -3.57 11.36
N ALA A 111 12.88 -2.31 10.91
CA ALA A 111 11.91 -1.31 11.36
C ALA A 111 10.45 -1.70 11.05
N CYS A 112 10.22 -2.59 10.08
CA CYS A 112 8.91 -3.14 9.75
C CYS A 112 8.43 -4.23 10.72
N ILE A 113 9.33 -4.90 11.42
CA ILE A 113 9.06 -6.08 12.27
C ILE A 113 9.62 -5.97 13.69
N SER A 114 9.98 -4.77 14.12
CA SER A 114 10.47 -4.49 15.46
C SER A 114 9.92 -3.15 15.94
N SER A 115 9.78 -2.99 17.25
CA SER A 115 9.52 -1.70 17.90
C SER A 115 10.82 -0.91 18.13
N LYS A 116 11.97 -1.58 18.15
CA LYS A 116 13.28 -0.95 18.34
C LYS A 116 13.71 -0.26 17.05
N ARG A 117 14.36 0.89 17.17
CA ARG A 117 14.87 1.69 16.03
C ARG A 117 16.38 1.80 16.14
N HIS A 118 17.09 1.15 15.24
CA HIS A 118 18.54 1.20 15.13
C HIS A 118 18.97 0.72 13.74
N ASN A 119 20.19 1.07 13.35
CA ASN A 119 20.77 0.59 12.10
C ASN A 119 21.17 -0.88 12.23
N VAL A 120 20.94 -1.64 11.16
CA VAL A 120 21.27 -3.06 11.08
C VAL A 120 22.42 -3.26 10.10
N SER A 121 23.61 -3.50 10.64
CA SER A 121 24.81 -3.72 9.83
C SER A 121 24.73 -5.01 9.00
N VAL A 122 25.35 -4.97 7.82
CA VAL A 122 25.44 -6.13 6.93
C VAL A 122 26.37 -7.18 7.55
N PRO A 123 25.92 -8.43 7.75
CA PRO A 123 26.78 -9.50 8.24
C PRO A 123 27.95 -9.80 7.29
N GLU A 124 29.13 -10.12 7.83
CA GLU A 124 30.31 -10.50 7.03
C GLU A 124 30.07 -11.77 6.19
N LEU A 125 29.23 -12.67 6.68
CA LEU A 125 28.87 -13.92 6.01
C LEU A 125 27.37 -13.92 5.69
N PRO A 126 26.96 -14.39 4.49
CA PRO A 126 25.54 -14.50 4.15
C PRO A 126 24.78 -15.37 5.15
N VAL A 127 23.71 -14.81 5.72
CA VAL A 127 22.81 -15.48 6.64
C VAL A 127 21.37 -15.21 6.24
N PHE A 128 20.45 -16.04 6.72
CA PHE A 128 19.03 -15.79 6.50
C PHE A 128 18.57 -14.53 7.25
N LEU A 129 17.61 -13.82 6.66
CA LEU A 129 17.12 -12.55 7.21
C LEU A 129 16.49 -12.70 8.60
N ASP A 130 15.87 -13.84 8.90
CA ASP A 130 15.30 -14.13 10.22
C ASP A 130 16.39 -14.18 11.31
N ALA A 131 17.61 -14.58 10.98
CA ALA A 131 18.72 -14.59 11.93
C ALA A 131 19.23 -13.19 12.29
N VAL A 132 18.93 -12.17 11.47
CA VAL A 132 19.44 -10.80 11.63
C VAL A 132 18.34 -9.83 12.06
N LEU A 133 17.13 -10.00 11.53
CA LEU A 133 16.04 -9.03 11.69
C LEU A 133 15.09 -9.34 12.85
N ALA A 134 14.95 -10.61 13.24
CA ALA A 134 13.96 -10.99 14.26
C ALA A 134 14.52 -10.84 15.67
N ASP A 135 14.19 -9.75 16.35
CA ASP A 135 14.70 -9.41 17.69
C ASP A 135 13.60 -9.27 18.77
N GLU A 136 12.34 -9.36 18.38
CA GLU A 136 11.18 -9.26 19.26
C GLU A 136 10.13 -10.32 18.92
N SER A 137 9.46 -10.84 19.96
CA SER A 137 8.36 -11.78 19.79
C SER A 137 7.12 -11.08 19.24
N PHE A 138 6.38 -11.76 18.38
CA PHE A 138 5.11 -11.27 17.86
C PHE A 138 3.94 -12.06 18.47
N ALA A 139 3.02 -11.35 19.14
CA ALA A 139 1.75 -11.90 19.60
C ALA A 139 0.62 -11.34 18.72
N GLY A 140 -0.13 -12.21 18.04
CA GLY A 140 -1.29 -11.84 17.24
C GLY A 140 -2.59 -11.80 18.04
N GLY A 141 -3.74 -11.83 17.33
CA GLY A 141 -5.06 -11.90 17.96
C GLY A 141 -5.71 -10.53 18.18
N LEU A 142 -6.59 -10.46 19.19
CA LEU A 142 -7.39 -9.25 19.50
C LEU A 142 -6.56 -8.13 20.12
N GLU A 143 -5.49 -8.48 20.83
CA GLU A 143 -4.55 -7.55 21.45
C GLU A 143 -3.15 -7.82 20.92
N PRO A 144 -2.86 -7.48 19.65
CA PRO A 144 -1.58 -7.79 19.06
C PRO A 144 -0.45 -6.99 19.71
N ARG A 145 0.70 -7.61 19.91
CA ARG A 145 1.90 -7.00 20.48
C ARG A 145 3.15 -7.41 19.70
N ILE A 146 4.14 -6.54 19.68
CA ILE A 146 5.51 -6.86 19.26
C ILE A 146 6.47 -6.47 20.37
N GLY A 147 7.18 -7.46 20.92
CA GLY A 147 7.82 -7.31 22.22
C GLY A 147 6.78 -6.85 23.26
N GLU A 148 7.05 -5.72 23.90
CA GLU A 148 6.13 -5.08 24.86
C GLU A 148 5.21 -4.04 24.23
N ALA A 149 5.42 -3.67 22.96
CA ALA A 149 4.62 -2.64 22.30
C ALA A 149 3.26 -3.20 21.86
N HIS A 150 2.19 -2.55 22.29
CA HIS A 150 0.82 -2.83 21.83
C HIS A 150 0.62 -2.29 20.42
N LEU A 151 -0.15 -3.01 19.61
CA LEU A 151 -0.40 -2.68 18.21
C LEU A 151 -1.90 -2.51 17.92
N ALA A 152 -2.21 -1.62 16.98
CA ALA A 152 -3.49 -1.62 16.28
C ALA A 152 -3.27 -1.27 14.82
N THR A 153 -4.00 -1.93 13.92
CA THR A 153 -3.94 -1.62 12.48
C THR A 153 -5.33 -1.28 11.98
N LEU A 154 -5.47 -0.11 11.36
CA LEU A 154 -6.66 0.33 10.66
C LEU A 154 -6.49 0.07 9.16
N THR A 155 -7.48 -0.52 8.52
CA THR A 155 -7.54 -0.67 7.07
C THR A 155 -8.57 0.29 6.50
N LEU A 156 -8.21 1.01 5.43
CA LEU A 156 -9.17 1.80 4.66
C LEU A 156 -10.02 0.86 3.80
N LEU A 157 -11.32 0.83 4.06
CA LEU A 157 -12.30 0.01 3.35
C LEU A 157 -12.96 0.72 2.16
N GLY A 158 -13.05 2.05 2.24
CA GLY A 158 -13.76 2.86 1.26
C GLY A 158 -13.12 4.22 1.07
N PHE A 159 -13.23 4.71 -0.15
CA PHE A 159 -12.78 6.04 -0.55
C PHE A 159 -13.99 6.97 -0.69
N PRO A 160 -13.82 8.28 -0.41
CA PRO A 160 -14.84 9.27 -0.72
C PRO A 160 -15.09 9.35 -2.23
N ALA A 161 -16.22 9.94 -2.63
CA ALA A 161 -16.60 10.07 -4.05
C ALA A 161 -15.58 10.85 -4.90
N SER A 162 -14.77 11.69 -4.26
CA SER A 162 -13.65 12.39 -4.89
C SER A 162 -12.51 12.53 -3.90
N THR A 163 -11.27 12.49 -4.42
CA THR A 163 -10.05 12.66 -3.63
C THR A 163 -9.24 13.85 -4.14
N LEU A 164 -8.76 14.69 -3.23
CA LEU A 164 -7.86 15.81 -3.51
C LEU A 164 -6.51 15.58 -2.82
N PRO A 165 -5.39 16.08 -3.39
CA PRO A 165 -4.10 16.07 -2.71
C PRO A 165 -4.20 16.70 -1.31
N GLY A 166 -3.51 16.13 -0.33
CA GLY A 166 -3.50 16.64 1.06
C GLY A 166 -4.79 16.38 1.86
N MET A 167 -5.74 15.59 1.35
CA MET A 167 -6.99 15.30 2.08
C MET A 167 -6.81 14.68 3.46
N LEU A 168 -5.68 14.04 3.73
CA LEU A 168 -5.35 13.44 5.01
C LEU A 168 -4.19 14.15 5.74
N ASP A 169 -3.89 15.40 5.39
CA ASP A 169 -2.79 16.17 6.00
C ASP A 169 -2.97 16.35 7.52
N GLU A 170 -4.20 16.32 8.01
CA GLU A 170 -4.49 16.39 9.45
C GLU A 170 -3.90 15.21 10.24
N LEU A 171 -3.61 14.06 9.59
CA LEU A 171 -2.84 12.98 10.21
C LEU A 171 -1.42 13.42 10.61
N ASN A 172 -0.81 14.32 9.84
CA ASN A 172 0.54 14.84 10.14
C ASN A 172 0.54 15.74 11.38
N ARG A 173 -0.63 16.20 11.84
CA ARG A 173 -0.77 17.03 13.04
C ARG A 173 -0.99 16.21 14.31
N LEU A 174 -1.13 14.89 14.16
CA LEU A 174 -1.20 13.99 15.30
C LEU A 174 0.18 13.90 15.96
N GLY A 175 0.21 14.08 17.28
CA GLY A 175 1.42 14.07 18.11
C GLY A 175 1.93 12.66 18.43
N PHE A 176 1.84 11.73 17.49
CA PHE A 176 2.35 10.36 17.67
C PHE A 176 2.78 9.71 16.35
N ALA A 177 3.66 8.72 16.48
CA ALA A 177 4.18 7.92 15.38
C ALA A 177 3.12 6.96 14.80
N TYR A 178 3.18 6.73 13.50
CA TYR A 178 2.37 5.72 12.81
C TYR A 178 3.05 5.22 11.54
N ARG A 179 2.70 3.99 11.13
CA ARG A 179 3.13 3.42 9.86
C ARG A 179 1.97 3.34 8.88
N TRP A 180 1.97 4.22 7.89
CA TRP A 180 1.11 4.11 6.72
C TRP A 180 1.73 3.15 5.70
N THR A 181 0.94 2.21 5.18
CA THR A 181 1.34 1.27 4.13
C THR A 181 0.25 1.22 3.06
N THR A 182 0.62 1.45 1.80
CA THR A 182 -0.26 1.20 0.65
C THR A 182 0.38 0.12 -0.22
N ARG A 183 -0.32 -1.00 -0.39
CA ARG A 183 0.08 -2.09 -1.27
C ARG A 183 -0.82 -2.08 -2.49
N TYR A 184 -0.21 -2.08 -3.68
CA TYR A 184 -0.88 -2.29 -4.95
C TYR A 184 -0.40 -3.59 -5.59
N ILE A 185 -1.32 -4.48 -5.93
CA ILE A 185 -1.05 -5.70 -6.70
C ILE A 185 -1.59 -5.45 -8.10
N ALA A 186 -0.71 -5.09 -9.01
CA ALA A 186 -1.05 -4.89 -10.40
C ALA A 186 -1.62 -6.18 -11.01
N MET A 187 -2.67 -6.06 -11.80
CA MET A 187 -3.21 -7.15 -12.59
C MET A 187 -2.85 -6.94 -14.05
N ASP A 188 -2.70 -8.04 -14.79
CA ASP A 188 -2.64 -7.94 -16.24
C ASP A 188 -4.01 -7.55 -16.83
N LYS A 189 -4.01 -7.14 -18.09
CA LYS A 189 -5.23 -6.69 -18.79
C LYS A 189 -6.29 -7.79 -18.84
N ALA A 190 -5.91 -9.04 -19.08
CA ALA A 190 -6.85 -10.15 -19.23
C ALA A 190 -7.52 -10.52 -17.89
N GLU A 191 -6.76 -10.52 -16.81
CA GLU A 191 -7.24 -10.70 -15.44
C GLU A 191 -8.21 -9.56 -15.06
N ALA A 192 -7.86 -8.32 -15.38
CA ALA A 192 -8.69 -7.15 -15.12
C ALA A 192 -10.01 -7.21 -15.90
N GLU A 193 -9.97 -7.53 -17.20
CA GLU A 193 -11.15 -7.72 -18.04
C GLU A 193 -12.09 -8.79 -17.46
N LYS A 194 -11.54 -9.95 -17.07
CA LYS A 194 -12.30 -11.05 -16.48
C LYS A 194 -12.97 -10.63 -15.17
N LEU A 195 -12.26 -9.91 -14.30
CA LEU A 195 -12.79 -9.43 -13.03
C LEU A 195 -13.92 -8.41 -13.25
N LEU A 196 -13.70 -7.42 -14.12
CA LEU A 196 -14.67 -6.37 -14.42
C LEU A 196 -15.91 -6.95 -15.12
N ALA A 197 -15.75 -7.86 -16.07
CA ALA A 197 -16.87 -8.55 -16.72
C ALA A 197 -17.70 -9.37 -15.73
N LYS A 198 -17.06 -10.03 -14.75
CA LYS A 198 -17.75 -10.73 -13.66
C LYS A 198 -18.54 -9.77 -12.78
N LYS A 199 -17.94 -8.63 -12.39
CA LYS A 199 -18.63 -7.57 -11.61
C LYS A 199 -19.82 -7.00 -12.38
N ARG A 200 -19.65 -6.68 -13.67
CA ARG A 200 -20.73 -6.22 -14.55
C ARG A 200 -21.89 -7.21 -14.59
N ARG A 201 -21.60 -8.50 -14.82
CA ARG A 201 -22.63 -9.55 -14.85
C ARG A 201 -23.37 -9.67 -13.51
N HIS A 202 -22.65 -9.55 -12.39
CA HIS A 202 -23.24 -9.58 -11.05
C HIS A 202 -24.23 -8.43 -10.83
N TRP A 203 -23.83 -7.19 -11.15
CA TRP A 203 -24.70 -6.02 -11.00
C TRP A 203 -25.87 -6.03 -11.99
N PHE A 204 -25.63 -6.45 -13.23
CA PHE A 204 -26.68 -6.61 -14.23
C PHE A 204 -27.73 -7.67 -13.82
N ALA A 205 -27.31 -8.77 -13.20
CA ALA A 205 -28.24 -9.77 -12.68
C ALA A 205 -29.09 -9.24 -11.51
N LYS A 206 -28.54 -8.34 -10.68
CA LYS A 206 -29.30 -7.69 -9.60
C LYS A 206 -30.32 -6.65 -10.09
N ARG A 207 -30.08 -6.04 -11.26
CA ARG A 207 -30.98 -5.05 -11.88
C ARG A 207 -32.38 -5.62 -12.14
N LYS A 208 -32.48 -6.91 -12.47
CA LYS A 208 -33.76 -7.61 -12.64
C LYS A 208 -34.03 -8.43 -11.37
N SER A 209 -34.85 -7.91 -10.47
CA SER A 209 -35.36 -8.72 -9.35
C SER A 209 -35.90 -10.05 -9.91
N VAL A 210 -35.45 -11.18 -9.37
CA VAL A 210 -35.95 -12.52 -9.75
C VAL A 210 -37.50 -12.54 -9.68
N GLY A 211 -38.08 -11.77 -8.75
CA GLY A 211 -39.53 -11.58 -8.64
C GLY A 211 -40.14 -10.67 -9.71
N ALA A 212 -39.40 -9.69 -10.26
CA ALA A 212 -39.87 -8.85 -11.37
C ALA A 212 -39.90 -9.63 -12.69
N VAL A 213 -38.89 -10.46 -12.96
CA VAL A 213 -38.88 -11.34 -14.14
C VAL A 213 -40.00 -12.39 -14.04
N LEU A 214 -40.19 -13.00 -12.87
CA LEU A 214 -41.29 -13.95 -12.66
C LEU A 214 -42.67 -13.28 -12.83
N ARG A 215 -42.84 -12.06 -12.30
CA ARG A 215 -44.09 -11.30 -12.39
C ARG A 215 -44.37 -10.79 -13.80
N GLU A 216 -43.35 -10.37 -14.56
CA GLU A 216 -43.48 -10.01 -15.99
C GLU A 216 -43.94 -11.21 -16.83
N THR A 217 -43.37 -12.40 -16.58
CA THR A 217 -43.76 -13.62 -17.33
C THR A 217 -45.14 -14.15 -16.97
N LEU A 218 -45.66 -13.84 -15.78
CA LEU A 218 -46.97 -14.30 -15.30
C LEU A 218 -48.09 -13.28 -15.50
N PHE A 219 -47.79 -11.98 -15.46
CA PHE A 219 -48.79 -10.89 -15.46
C PHE A 219 -48.71 -9.97 -16.68
N ASN A 220 -47.75 -10.15 -17.60
CA ASN A 220 -47.58 -9.35 -18.83
C ASN A 220 -47.62 -7.82 -18.62
N GLU A 221 -47.26 -7.37 -17.42
CA GLU A 221 -47.09 -5.97 -17.04
C GLU A 221 -45.60 -5.73 -16.84
N GLN A 222 -45.04 -4.75 -17.56
CA GLN A 222 -43.64 -4.33 -17.37
C GLN A 222 -43.47 -3.82 -15.95
N ALA A 223 -42.64 -4.49 -15.15
CA ALA A 223 -42.42 -4.08 -13.78
C ALA A 223 -41.49 -2.87 -13.77
N ALA A 224 -42.03 -1.68 -13.47
CA ALA A 224 -41.31 -0.40 -13.41
C ALA A 224 -40.42 -0.21 -12.17
N LEU A 225 -39.88 -1.29 -11.59
CA LEU A 225 -38.99 -1.22 -10.42
C LEU A 225 -37.63 -1.82 -10.80
N LEU A 226 -36.91 -1.05 -11.61
CA LEU A 226 -35.48 -1.22 -11.82
C LEU A 226 -34.74 -0.74 -10.57
N ASP A 227 -33.81 -1.55 -10.08
CA ASP A 227 -32.86 -1.10 -9.06
C ASP A 227 -31.85 -0.15 -9.72
N ASN A 228 -32.10 1.16 -9.58
CA ASN A 228 -31.26 2.22 -10.15
C ASN A 228 -29.81 2.15 -9.64
N ASP A 229 -29.54 1.65 -8.43
CA ASP A 229 -28.17 1.48 -7.93
C ASP A 229 -27.47 0.36 -8.69
N ALA A 230 -28.13 -0.78 -8.86
CA ALA A 230 -27.59 -1.89 -9.64
C ALA A 230 -27.32 -1.50 -11.11
N ASP A 231 -28.16 -0.65 -11.70
CA ASP A 231 -27.94 -0.14 -13.05
C ASP A 231 -26.74 0.82 -13.12
N ASN A 232 -26.62 1.76 -12.17
CA ASN A 232 -25.46 2.64 -12.07
C ASN A 232 -24.15 1.86 -11.87
N LYS A 233 -24.16 0.79 -11.06
CA LYS A 233 -22.98 -0.08 -10.87
C LYS A 233 -22.63 -0.91 -12.10
N ALA A 234 -23.63 -1.31 -12.90
CA ALA A 234 -23.39 -1.98 -14.17
C ALA A 234 -22.75 -1.02 -15.18
N ALA A 235 -23.30 0.20 -15.30
CA ALA A 235 -22.73 1.26 -16.15
C ALA A 235 -21.31 1.65 -15.73
N ASP A 236 -21.03 1.72 -14.42
CA ASP A 236 -19.68 1.98 -13.89
C ASP A 236 -18.69 0.86 -14.25
N ALA A 237 -19.12 -0.40 -14.20
CA ALA A 237 -18.31 -1.54 -14.63
C ALA A 237 -18.07 -1.55 -16.16
N ASP A 238 -19.05 -1.10 -16.95
CA ASP A 238 -18.89 -0.92 -18.40
C ASP A 238 -17.92 0.21 -18.73
N ALA A 239 -18.01 1.35 -18.04
CA ALA A 239 -17.04 2.44 -18.17
C ALA A 239 -15.62 1.97 -17.83
N ALA A 240 -15.45 1.20 -16.76
CA ALA A 240 -14.16 0.63 -16.39
C ALA A 240 -13.59 -0.33 -17.47
N LEU A 241 -14.44 -1.12 -18.13
CA LEU A 241 -14.02 -1.97 -19.25
C LEU A 241 -13.59 -1.14 -20.47
N GLN A 242 -14.27 -0.01 -20.73
CA GLN A 242 -13.89 0.91 -21.81
C GLN A 242 -12.56 1.61 -21.52
N GLU A 243 -12.37 2.09 -20.28
CA GLU A 243 -11.10 2.68 -19.83
C GLU A 243 -9.96 1.66 -19.96
N LEU A 244 -10.16 0.42 -19.48
CA LEU A 244 -9.17 -0.66 -19.64
C LEU A 244 -8.86 -0.95 -21.12
N GLY A 245 -9.88 -0.89 -21.99
CA GLY A 245 -9.72 -1.07 -23.42
C GLY A 245 -8.92 0.05 -24.10
N SER A 246 -8.86 1.25 -23.50
CA SER A 246 -8.11 2.39 -24.03
C SER A 246 -6.59 2.30 -23.82
N ASP A 247 -6.12 1.30 -23.06
CA ASP A 247 -4.71 1.11 -22.69
C ASP A 247 -4.06 2.30 -21.94
N LEU A 248 -4.88 3.24 -21.43
CA LEU A 248 -4.42 4.36 -20.60
C LEU A 248 -4.43 4.07 -19.10
N VAL A 249 -5.09 2.98 -18.67
CA VAL A 249 -5.25 2.63 -17.26
C VAL A 249 -4.99 1.15 -17.02
N SER A 250 -4.45 0.83 -15.84
CA SER A 250 -4.35 -0.54 -15.33
C SER A 250 -5.20 -0.69 -14.08
N TYR A 251 -5.72 -1.90 -13.86
CA TYR A 251 -6.43 -2.26 -12.65
C TYR A 251 -5.59 -3.17 -11.77
N GLY A 252 -5.87 -3.16 -10.47
CA GLY A 252 -5.18 -3.98 -9.49
C GLY A 252 -5.86 -3.93 -8.14
N TYR A 253 -5.37 -4.74 -7.21
CA TYR A 253 -5.87 -4.78 -5.84
C TYR A 253 -5.11 -3.80 -4.96
N VAL A 254 -5.83 -3.05 -4.15
CA VAL A 254 -5.27 -2.02 -3.28
C VAL A 254 -5.58 -2.35 -1.85
N THR A 255 -4.59 -2.28 -0.98
CA THR A 255 -4.77 -2.37 0.46
C THR A 255 -3.99 -1.25 1.12
N THR A 256 -4.70 -0.41 1.86
CA THR A 256 -4.10 0.71 2.59
C THR A 256 -4.35 0.53 4.07
N THR A 257 -3.27 0.49 4.84
CA THR A 257 -3.30 0.30 6.29
C THR A 257 -2.53 1.39 7.02
N LEU A 258 -2.97 1.67 8.24
CA LEU A 258 -2.27 2.52 9.20
C LEU A 258 -2.07 1.71 10.48
N THR A 259 -0.82 1.42 10.81
CA THR A 259 -0.43 0.70 12.02
C THR A 259 0.08 1.66 13.08
N LEU A 260 -0.48 1.54 14.27
CA LEU A 260 -0.15 2.29 15.48
C LEU A 260 0.55 1.37 16.47
N MET A 261 1.50 1.93 17.20
CA MET A 261 2.18 1.27 18.31
C MET A 261 2.05 2.12 19.57
N GLY A 262 2.06 1.51 20.75
CA GLY A 262 2.02 2.21 22.03
C GLY A 262 2.53 1.35 23.18
N SER A 263 2.79 1.99 24.31
CA SER A 263 3.29 1.36 25.53
C SER A 263 2.21 0.59 26.29
N SER A 264 0.94 0.98 26.11
CA SER A 264 -0.23 0.32 26.68
C SER A 264 -1.34 0.14 25.65
N ARG A 265 -2.30 -0.74 25.98
CA ARG A 265 -3.48 -0.95 25.15
C ARG A 265 -4.33 0.32 25.06
N GLU A 266 -4.52 1.00 26.19
CA GLU A 266 -5.34 2.21 26.30
C GLU A 266 -4.80 3.33 25.40
N GLU A 267 -3.48 3.51 25.38
CA GLU A 267 -2.80 4.49 24.53
C GLU A 267 -3.06 4.20 23.04
N VAL A 268 -2.92 2.94 22.62
CA VAL A 268 -3.17 2.53 21.23
C VAL A 268 -4.64 2.73 20.85
N GLU A 269 -5.58 2.43 21.75
CA GLU A 269 -7.02 2.67 21.53
C GLU A 269 -7.32 4.17 21.36
N GLU A 270 -6.71 5.03 22.17
CA GLU A 270 -6.86 6.49 22.03
C GLU A 270 -6.31 7.00 20.69
N ARG A 271 -5.09 6.58 20.33
CA ARG A 271 -4.46 6.91 19.03
C ARG A 271 -5.33 6.42 17.86
N THR A 272 -5.90 5.22 17.99
CA THR A 272 -6.80 4.64 16.98
C THR A 272 -8.03 5.52 16.80
N ARG A 273 -8.72 5.91 17.89
CA ARG A 273 -9.88 6.82 17.82
C ARG A 273 -9.54 8.19 17.24
N ALA A 274 -8.33 8.71 17.51
CA ALA A 274 -7.88 9.97 16.92
C ALA A 274 -7.70 9.86 15.41
N VAL A 275 -7.05 8.78 14.93
CA VAL A 275 -6.88 8.51 13.50
C VAL A 275 -8.23 8.29 12.81
N GLU A 276 -9.12 7.49 13.39
CA GLU A 276 -10.45 7.24 12.81
C GLU A 276 -11.28 8.52 12.68
N ARG A 277 -11.23 9.42 13.67
CA ARG A 277 -11.89 10.72 13.58
C ARG A 277 -11.41 11.52 12.38
N VAL A 278 -10.09 11.57 12.16
CA VAL A 278 -9.51 12.28 11.01
C VAL A 278 -9.92 11.62 9.69
N ILE A 279 -9.74 10.30 9.58
CA ILE A 279 -9.99 9.57 8.33
C ILE A 279 -11.49 9.58 7.97
N ASN A 280 -12.35 9.25 8.92
CA ASN A 280 -13.81 9.22 8.70
C ASN A 280 -14.37 10.63 8.49
N GLY A 281 -13.81 11.64 9.17
CA GLY A 281 -14.15 13.05 8.96
C GLY A 281 -13.90 13.53 7.52
N ARG A 282 -13.06 12.84 6.76
CA ARG A 282 -12.77 13.12 5.33
C ARG A 282 -13.53 12.20 4.36
N GLY A 283 -14.51 11.45 4.86
CA GLY A 283 -15.39 10.59 4.05
C GLY A 283 -14.80 9.25 3.63
N PHE A 284 -13.65 8.87 4.20
CA PHE A 284 -13.14 7.51 4.10
C PHE A 284 -13.86 6.60 5.11
N LEU A 285 -13.78 5.30 4.89
CA LEU A 285 -14.25 4.30 5.85
C LEU A 285 -13.05 3.49 6.35
N THR A 286 -12.93 3.34 7.67
CA THR A 286 -11.93 2.48 8.32
C THR A 286 -12.56 1.25 8.94
N ALA A 287 -11.77 0.19 9.04
CA ALA A 287 -12.05 -0.91 9.95
C ALA A 287 -10.76 -1.36 10.63
N GLN A 288 -10.87 -1.68 11.92
CA GLN A 288 -9.76 -2.29 12.65
C GLN A 288 -9.53 -3.70 12.15
N THR A 289 -8.28 -3.97 11.79
CA THR A 289 -7.84 -5.28 11.31
C THR A 289 -7.35 -6.09 12.50
N ILE A 290 -7.97 -7.25 12.71
CA ILE A 290 -7.53 -8.21 13.71
C ILE A 290 -6.38 -9.01 13.10
N THR A 291 -5.23 -9.05 13.77
CA THR A 291 -4.05 -9.73 13.23
C THR A 291 -4.27 -11.24 13.26
N GLY A 292 -4.46 -11.82 12.07
CA GLY A 292 -4.87 -13.22 11.86
C GLY A 292 -5.87 -13.40 10.71
N THR A 293 -6.53 -12.31 10.28
CA THR A 293 -7.43 -12.28 9.12
C THR A 293 -7.00 -11.15 8.19
N GLY A 294 -6.19 -11.46 7.18
CA GLY A 294 -5.87 -10.54 6.10
C GLY A 294 -7.13 -10.21 5.30
N TYR A 295 -7.80 -9.11 5.61
CA TYR A 295 -8.86 -8.58 4.76
C TYR A 295 -8.23 -7.99 3.50
N LEU A 296 -8.22 -8.79 2.43
CA LEU A 296 -8.01 -8.31 1.07
C LEU A 296 -9.32 -7.68 0.59
N SER A 297 -9.54 -6.41 0.90
CA SER A 297 -10.61 -5.66 0.23
C SER A 297 -10.22 -5.48 -1.25
N PRO A 298 -11.08 -5.88 -2.21
CA PRO A 298 -10.84 -5.61 -3.62
C PRO A 298 -11.16 -4.14 -3.92
N LEU A 299 -10.33 -3.23 -3.41
CA LEU A 299 -10.38 -1.82 -3.75
C LEU A 299 -9.72 -1.63 -5.12
N VAL A 300 -10.48 -0.97 -6.01
CA VAL A 300 -10.05 -0.55 -7.34
C VAL A 300 -9.44 0.84 -7.17
N LEU A 301 -8.12 0.99 -7.40
CA LEU A 301 -7.56 2.30 -7.69
C LEU A 301 -7.83 2.57 -9.18
N ARG A 302 -8.58 3.64 -9.45
CA ARG A 302 -8.45 4.34 -10.73
C ARG A 302 -7.13 5.11 -10.68
N PRO A 303 -6.34 5.16 -11.76
CA PRO A 303 -5.24 6.11 -11.81
C PRO A 303 -5.78 7.52 -11.57
N PHE A 304 -5.00 8.32 -10.86
CA PHE A 304 -5.26 9.73 -10.63
C PHE A 304 -5.33 10.41 -12.00
N SER A 305 -6.54 10.67 -12.51
CA SER A 305 -6.72 11.60 -13.63
C SER A 305 -6.48 13.00 -13.09
N ALA A 306 -5.21 13.40 -13.01
CA ALA A 306 -4.86 14.81 -12.99
C ALA A 306 -5.27 15.37 -14.37
N SER A 307 -6.54 15.79 -14.47
CA SER A 307 -6.96 16.72 -15.50
C SER A 307 -6.25 18.04 -15.19
N ALA A 308 -4.99 18.16 -15.61
CA ALA A 308 -4.35 19.44 -15.85
C ALA A 308 -5.15 20.13 -16.96
N ARG A 309 -6.20 20.85 -16.56
CA ARG A 309 -6.72 21.93 -17.38
C ARG A 309 -5.74 23.09 -17.21
N ASN A 310 -5.01 23.38 -18.28
CA ASN A 310 -4.41 24.70 -18.49
C ASN A 310 -5.45 25.80 -18.30
#